data_AF-A0A2U2S659-F1
#
_entry.id   AF-A0A2U2S659-F1
#
_cell.length_a   1.000
_cell.length_b   1.000
_cell.length_c   1.000
_cell.angle_alpha   90.00
_cell.angle_beta   90.00
_cell.angle_gamma   90.00
#
_symmetry.space_group_name_H-M   'P 1'
#
loop_
_entity.id
_entity.type
_entity.pdbx_description
1 polymer ?
#
loop_
_entity_poly.entity_id
_entity_poly.type
_entity_poly.pdbx_seq_one_letter_code
_entity_poly.pdbx_strand_id
1 'polypeptide(L)'
;MNLSKDELKQAIKRAEDEFNVWLSKEMQSGKIIKYFDPGQKVFVGGLIAESSALYRWKWAYIVRLSALYAAPERDLMRLDIQTIQRIDPGEVTYMSRSANPAYRVDIDLTTYETATARYDVYTETHEVIEIVAKSPVTDTTGERAALEKRAREWAALISPGWNIETLALTYNEKVNVYFFRWTDTSKPLLDDGQTHPFIQVGLNGNGELLTYYNTLPLSR
;
A
#
# COMPACT_ATOMS: atom_id res chain seq x y z
N MET A 1 -6.69 18.63 -6.68
CA MET A 1 -7.29 19.25 -7.88
C MET A 1 -7.92 18.11 -8.67
N ASN A 2 -9.24 18.02 -8.74
CA ASN A 2 -9.92 16.88 -9.38
C ASN A 2 -10.03 17.15 -10.88
N LEU A 3 -9.14 16.55 -11.66
CA LEU A 3 -9.20 16.56 -13.12
C LEU A 3 -10.33 15.64 -13.59
N SER A 4 -11.11 16.09 -14.57
CA SER A 4 -12.07 15.24 -15.29
C SER A 4 -11.35 14.13 -16.06
N LYS A 5 -12.10 13.11 -16.48
CA LYS A 5 -11.55 11.96 -17.22
C LYS A 5 -10.85 12.36 -18.53
N ASP A 6 -11.38 13.38 -19.22
CA ASP A 6 -10.77 13.92 -20.43
C ASP A 6 -9.51 14.74 -20.12
N GLU A 7 -9.50 15.52 -19.03
CA GLU A 7 -8.30 16.21 -18.56
C GLU A 7 -7.20 15.24 -18.12
N LEU A 8 -7.56 14.13 -17.45
CA LEU A 8 -6.64 13.05 -17.10
C LEU A 8 -6.06 12.37 -18.34
N LYS A 9 -6.90 12.05 -19.34
CA LYS A 9 -6.43 11.47 -20.61
C LYS A 9 -5.42 12.38 -21.32
N GLN A 10 -5.68 13.68 -21.35
CA GLN A 10 -4.76 14.66 -21.93
C GLN A 10 -3.48 14.80 -21.10
N ALA A 11 -3.58 14.77 -19.78
CA ALA A 11 -2.44 14.84 -18.87
C ALA A 11 -1.51 13.63 -18.99
N ILE A 12 -2.06 12.41 -19.08
CA ILE A 12 -1.31 11.16 -19.32
C ILE A 12 -0.53 11.28 -20.61
N LYS A 13 -1.23 11.61 -21.70
CA LYS A 13 -0.61 11.73 -23.02
C LYS A 13 0.53 12.75 -23.03
N ARG A 14 0.33 13.91 -22.41
CA ARG A 14 1.37 14.93 -22.29
C ARG A 14 2.58 14.42 -21.49
N ALA A 15 2.34 13.76 -20.37
CA ALA A 15 3.40 13.21 -19.53
C ALA A 15 4.21 12.11 -20.25
N GLU A 16 3.54 11.24 -21.02
CA GLU A 16 4.18 10.22 -21.87
C GLU A 16 5.03 10.86 -22.98
N ASP A 17 4.48 11.85 -23.68
CA ASP A 17 5.19 12.57 -24.75
C ASP A 17 6.45 13.27 -24.19
N GLU A 18 6.33 13.95 -23.05
CA GLU A 18 7.47 14.59 -22.34
C GLU A 18 8.51 13.58 -21.86
N PHE A 19 8.07 12.43 -21.34
CA PHE A 19 8.95 11.36 -20.91
C PHE A 19 9.74 10.77 -22.08
N ASN A 20 9.08 10.51 -23.21
CA ASN A 20 9.72 9.98 -24.41
C ASN A 20 10.73 10.95 -25.02
N VAL A 21 10.42 12.26 -25.05
CA VAL A 21 11.36 13.30 -25.49
C VAL A 21 12.58 13.37 -24.57
N TRP A 22 12.37 13.34 -23.25
CA TRP A 22 13.46 13.35 -22.29
C TRP A 22 14.33 12.09 -22.40
N LEU A 23 13.72 10.91 -22.44
CA LEU A 23 14.43 9.64 -22.55
C LEU A 23 15.29 9.59 -23.82
N SER A 24 14.76 10.07 -24.94
CA SER A 24 15.49 10.16 -26.21
C SER A 24 16.73 11.06 -26.10
N LYS A 25 16.65 12.18 -25.37
CA LYS A 25 17.80 13.06 -25.12
C LYS A 25 18.85 12.40 -24.24
N GLU A 26 18.42 11.71 -23.18
CA GLU A 26 19.34 10.98 -22.29
C GLU A 26 20.07 9.86 -23.06
N MET A 27 19.36 9.13 -23.93
CA MET A 27 19.93 8.12 -24.83
C MET A 27 21.01 8.72 -25.75
N GLN A 28 20.74 9.88 -26.35
CA GLN A 28 21.69 10.57 -27.24
C GLN A 28 22.90 11.13 -26.51
N SER A 29 22.74 11.56 -25.25
CA SER A 29 23.82 12.15 -24.45
C SER A 29 24.85 11.15 -23.92
N GLY A 30 24.64 9.84 -24.15
CA GLY A 30 25.56 8.78 -23.71
C GLY A 30 25.49 8.46 -22.21
N LYS A 31 24.51 9.01 -21.49
CA LYS A 31 24.25 8.75 -20.06
C LYS A 31 23.63 7.37 -19.76
N ILE A 32 23.64 6.46 -20.74
CA ILE A 32 23.16 5.09 -20.63
C ILE A 32 24.36 4.15 -20.64
N ILE A 33 24.60 3.49 -19.52
CA ILE A 33 25.54 2.39 -19.39
C ILE A 33 24.78 1.08 -19.60
N LYS A 34 25.21 0.25 -20.56
CA LYS A 34 24.73 -1.13 -20.64
C LYS A 34 25.31 -1.90 -19.46
N TYR A 35 24.48 -2.41 -18.57
CA TYR A 35 24.91 -3.38 -17.56
C TYR A 35 24.24 -4.72 -17.82
N PHE A 36 24.95 -5.80 -17.49
CA PHE A 36 24.43 -7.15 -17.62
C PHE A 36 23.52 -7.44 -16.41
N ASP A 37 22.24 -7.72 -16.66
CA ASP A 37 21.31 -8.19 -15.63
C ASP A 37 21.47 -9.71 -15.46
N PRO A 38 21.98 -10.20 -14.31
CA PRO A 38 22.21 -11.62 -14.09
C PRO A 38 20.92 -12.45 -13.97
N GLY A 39 19.82 -11.83 -13.52
CA GLY A 39 18.52 -12.48 -13.35
C GLY A 39 17.80 -12.69 -14.67
N GLN A 40 17.93 -11.73 -15.60
CA GLN A 40 17.33 -11.80 -16.93
C GLN A 40 18.27 -12.32 -18.02
N LYS A 41 19.57 -12.45 -17.74
CA LYS A 41 20.62 -12.87 -18.68
C LYS A 41 20.69 -12.02 -19.96
N VAL A 42 20.37 -10.72 -19.85
CA VAL A 42 20.42 -9.77 -20.98
C VAL A 42 21.19 -8.51 -20.58
N PHE A 43 21.78 -7.83 -21.57
CA PHE A 43 22.33 -6.49 -21.39
C PHE A 43 21.18 -5.47 -21.45
N VAL A 44 20.91 -4.81 -20.33
CA VAL A 44 19.90 -3.75 -20.20
C VAL A 44 20.57 -2.40 -20.11
N GLY A 45 19.95 -1.39 -20.72
CA GLY A 45 20.41 -0.01 -20.62
C GLY A 45 20.09 0.56 -19.23
N GLY A 46 21.12 0.93 -18.48
CA GLY A 46 21.03 1.62 -17.20
C GLY A 46 21.29 3.10 -17.33
N LEU A 47 20.35 3.93 -16.90
CA LEU A 47 20.56 5.36 -16.71
C LEU A 47 21.50 5.57 -15.50
N ILE A 48 22.53 6.41 -15.62
CA ILE A 48 23.36 6.80 -14.45
C ILE A 48 22.51 7.46 -13.36
N ALA A 49 22.95 7.39 -12.11
CA ALA A 49 22.15 7.59 -10.89
C ALA A 49 21.12 8.75 -10.93
N GLU A 50 21.50 9.96 -11.34
CA GLU A 50 20.58 11.12 -11.43
C GLU A 50 19.47 10.91 -12.47
N SER A 51 19.82 10.39 -13.65
CA SER A 51 18.88 10.02 -14.70
C SER A 51 18.01 8.81 -14.30
N SER A 52 18.52 7.92 -13.45
CA SER A 52 17.75 6.78 -12.90
C SER A 52 16.67 7.21 -11.90
N ALA A 53 16.97 8.20 -11.04
CA ALA A 53 16.02 8.74 -10.09
C ALA A 53 14.94 9.55 -10.80
N LEU A 54 15.34 10.37 -11.78
CA LEU A 54 14.41 11.15 -12.60
C LEU A 54 13.53 10.25 -13.48
N TYR A 55 14.07 9.15 -14.02
CA TYR A 55 13.29 8.13 -14.71
C TYR A 55 12.19 7.55 -13.81
N ARG A 56 12.56 7.08 -12.60
CA ARG A 56 11.61 6.52 -11.65
C ARG A 56 10.53 7.54 -11.26
N TRP A 57 10.92 8.79 -11.06
CA TRP A 57 9.97 9.86 -10.73
C TRP A 57 8.99 10.16 -11.88
N LYS A 58 9.49 10.35 -13.11
CA LYS A 58 8.64 10.63 -14.29
C LYS A 58 7.72 9.46 -14.61
N TRP A 59 8.24 8.24 -14.50
CA TRP A 59 7.44 7.03 -14.70
C TRP A 59 6.37 6.87 -13.62
N ALA A 60 6.72 7.07 -12.33
CA ALA A 60 5.75 7.05 -11.24
C ALA A 60 4.65 8.12 -11.41
N TYR A 61 4.99 9.28 -11.97
CA TYR A 61 4.00 10.31 -12.29
C TYR A 61 3.01 9.87 -13.38
N ILE A 62 3.48 9.27 -14.48
CA ILE A 62 2.61 8.69 -15.51
C ILE A 62 1.73 7.59 -14.92
N VAL A 63 2.32 6.69 -14.13
CA VAL A 63 1.60 5.60 -13.46
C VAL A 63 0.47 6.18 -12.60
N ARG A 64 0.72 7.24 -11.82
CA ARG A 64 -0.29 7.95 -10.99
C ARG A 64 -1.39 8.65 -11.79
N LEU A 65 -1.12 9.11 -13.00
CA LEU A 65 -2.18 9.68 -13.85
C LEU A 65 -3.04 8.58 -14.49
N SER A 66 -2.42 7.51 -14.99
CA SER A 66 -3.10 6.38 -15.64
C SER A 66 -3.99 5.61 -14.67
N ALA A 67 -3.46 5.37 -13.49
CA ALA A 67 -4.14 5.14 -12.22
C ALA A 67 -5.46 5.90 -12.02
N LEU A 68 -5.39 7.23 -11.93
CA LEU A 68 -6.55 8.10 -11.69
C LEU A 68 -7.57 8.03 -12.84
N TYR A 69 -7.10 7.87 -14.07
CA TYR A 69 -7.96 7.69 -15.25
C TYR A 69 -8.68 6.33 -15.27
N ALA A 70 -8.03 5.29 -14.74
CA ALA A 70 -8.58 3.93 -14.64
C ALA A 70 -9.48 3.73 -13.41
N ALA A 71 -9.38 4.59 -12.39
CA ALA A 71 -10.18 4.47 -11.17
C ALA A 71 -11.67 4.76 -11.47
N PRO A 72 -12.60 3.86 -11.13
CA PRO A 72 -14.03 4.20 -11.08
C PRO A 72 -14.26 5.27 -10.00
N GLU A 73 -15.25 6.16 -10.17
CA GLU A 73 -15.52 7.28 -9.25
C GLU A 73 -15.72 6.82 -7.78
N ARG A 74 -16.18 5.58 -7.57
CA ARG A 74 -16.30 4.94 -6.24
C ARG A 74 -14.96 4.69 -5.55
N ASP A 75 -13.91 4.43 -6.33
CA ASP A 75 -12.54 4.21 -5.83
C ASP A 75 -11.83 5.51 -5.43
N LEU A 76 -12.25 6.65 -5.96
CA LEU A 76 -11.62 7.94 -5.65
C LEU A 76 -12.14 8.58 -4.37
N MET A 77 -13.35 8.24 -3.91
CA MET A 77 -13.93 8.90 -2.75
C MET A 77 -13.55 8.27 -1.40
N ARG A 78 -13.03 7.03 -1.37
CA ARG A 78 -12.62 6.23 -0.17
C ARG A 78 -12.99 6.84 1.19
N LEU A 79 -14.30 6.97 1.42
CA LEU A 79 -14.84 7.58 2.64
C LEU A 79 -14.46 6.75 3.88
N ASP A 80 -14.24 5.46 3.70
CA ASP A 80 -13.71 4.55 4.69
C ASP A 80 -12.28 4.91 5.12
N ILE A 81 -11.36 5.17 4.19
CA ILE A 81 -10.00 5.64 4.51
C ILE A 81 -10.04 7.00 5.22
N GLN A 82 -10.90 7.90 4.74
CA GLN A 82 -11.11 9.21 5.37
C GLN A 82 -11.62 9.07 6.80
N THR A 83 -12.55 8.14 7.04
CA THR A 83 -13.08 7.83 8.37
C THR A 83 -12.00 7.22 9.28
N ILE A 84 -11.18 6.31 8.76
CA ILE A 84 -10.08 5.67 9.49
C ILE A 84 -9.05 6.72 9.95
N GLN A 85 -8.65 7.64 9.07
CA GLN A 85 -7.66 8.68 9.41
C GLN A 85 -8.23 9.95 10.02
N ARG A 86 -9.56 10.14 9.98
CA ARG A 86 -10.23 11.39 10.34
C ARG A 86 -9.71 12.59 9.54
N ILE A 87 -9.56 12.41 8.23
CA ILE A 87 -9.09 13.44 7.29
C ILE A 87 -10.22 13.93 6.39
N ASP A 88 -10.06 15.13 5.84
CA ASP A 88 -11.07 15.74 4.98
C ASP A 88 -11.25 14.97 3.65
N PRO A 89 -12.46 15.02 3.06
CA PRO A 89 -12.71 14.45 1.74
C PRO A 89 -11.76 14.98 0.67
N GLY A 90 -11.08 14.08 -0.03
CA GLY A 90 -10.13 14.42 -1.12
C GLY A 90 -8.65 14.37 -0.74
N GLU A 91 -8.31 14.03 0.50
CA GLU A 91 -6.93 13.82 0.94
C GLU A 91 -6.37 12.41 0.67
N VAL A 92 -7.13 11.60 -0.08
CA VAL A 92 -6.74 10.24 -0.49
C VAL A 92 -6.32 10.28 -1.96
N THR A 93 -5.09 9.89 -2.23
CA THR A 93 -4.50 9.82 -3.57
C THR A 93 -4.43 8.37 -4.01
N TYR A 94 -5.05 8.02 -5.14
CA TYR A 94 -4.78 6.73 -5.79
C TYR A 94 -3.32 6.70 -6.25
N MET A 95 -2.64 5.59 -6.03
CA MET A 95 -1.24 5.40 -6.45
C MET A 95 -1.09 4.43 -7.62
N SER A 96 -1.58 3.21 -7.45
CA SER A 96 -1.38 2.12 -8.41
C SER A 96 -2.34 0.95 -8.14
N ARG A 97 -2.42 0.05 -9.11
CA ARG A 97 -2.95 -1.30 -8.93
C ARG A 97 -1.83 -2.29 -9.25
N SER A 98 -1.64 -3.29 -8.41
CA SER A 98 -0.59 -4.30 -8.61
C SER A 98 -1.01 -5.67 -8.08
N ALA A 99 -0.65 -6.71 -8.82
CA ALA A 99 -0.62 -8.09 -8.33
C ALA A 99 0.68 -8.30 -7.54
N ASN A 100 0.60 -8.39 -6.21
CA ASN A 100 1.63 -8.93 -5.28
C ASN A 100 1.46 -8.40 -3.82
N PRO A 101 0.36 -8.69 -3.10
CA PRO A 101 0.47 -8.74 -1.65
C PRO A 101 1.47 -9.81 -1.23
N ALA A 102 2.18 -9.57 -0.14
CA ALA A 102 3.14 -10.52 0.44
C ALA A 102 2.55 -11.91 0.74
N TYR A 103 1.21 -12.03 0.81
CA TYR A 103 0.50 -13.20 1.29
C TYR A 103 -0.30 -13.99 0.23
N ARG A 104 -0.52 -13.46 -0.99
CA ARG A 104 -1.22 -14.13 -2.12
C ARG A 104 -0.83 -13.42 -3.43
N VAL A 105 -0.08 -14.05 -4.32
CA VAL A 105 0.47 -13.40 -5.54
C VAL A 105 -0.54 -13.28 -6.68
N ASP A 106 -1.67 -13.97 -6.58
CA ASP A 106 -2.74 -14.11 -7.55
C ASP A 106 -3.86 -13.06 -7.39
N ILE A 107 -3.76 -12.18 -6.40
CA ILE A 107 -4.76 -11.14 -6.16
C ILE A 107 -4.23 -9.74 -6.48
N ASP A 108 -5.14 -8.88 -6.94
CA ASP A 108 -4.85 -7.47 -7.19
C ASP A 108 -5.13 -6.62 -5.95
N LEU A 109 -4.14 -5.82 -5.58
CA LEU A 109 -4.33 -4.73 -4.62
C LEU A 109 -4.41 -3.39 -5.33
N THR A 110 -5.27 -2.53 -4.81
CA THR A 110 -5.30 -1.11 -5.16
C THR A 110 -4.67 -0.32 -4.03
N THR A 111 -3.65 0.47 -4.36
CA THR A 111 -2.88 1.26 -3.41
C THR A 111 -3.36 2.71 -3.41
N TYR A 112 -3.60 3.22 -2.21
CA TYR A 112 -3.91 4.61 -1.94
C TYR A 112 -2.88 5.19 -0.96
N GLU A 113 -2.72 6.50 -0.98
CA GLU A 113 -1.87 7.22 -0.05
C GLU A 113 -2.55 8.47 0.47
N THR A 114 -2.23 8.80 1.71
CA THR A 114 -2.53 10.10 2.33
C THR A 114 -1.21 10.77 2.69
N ALA A 115 -1.26 11.93 3.36
CA ALA A 115 -0.07 12.58 3.88
C ALA A 115 0.68 11.68 4.90
N THR A 116 -0.04 10.83 5.64
CA THR A 116 0.48 10.13 6.81
C THR A 116 0.61 8.62 6.64
N ALA A 117 -0.09 8.00 5.69
CA ALA A 117 -0.02 6.55 5.49
C ALA A 117 -0.21 6.11 4.04
N ARG A 118 0.14 4.85 3.79
CA ARG A 118 -0.18 4.07 2.60
C ARG A 118 -1.24 3.04 2.97
N TYR A 119 -2.17 2.81 2.05
CA TYR A 119 -3.26 1.84 2.16
C TYR A 119 -3.18 0.90 0.97
N ASP A 120 -3.18 -0.40 1.22
CA ASP A 120 -3.49 -1.37 0.17
C ASP A 120 -4.82 -2.03 0.47
N VAL A 121 -5.65 -2.13 -0.56
CA VAL A 121 -6.98 -2.71 -0.44
C VAL A 121 -7.17 -3.80 -1.46
N TYR A 122 -7.95 -4.81 -1.09
CA TYR A 122 -8.29 -5.86 -2.04
C TYR A 122 -9.18 -5.28 -3.12
N THR A 123 -8.75 -5.36 -4.38
CA THR A 123 -9.43 -4.62 -5.45
C THR A 123 -10.86 -5.11 -5.70
N GLU A 124 -11.15 -6.38 -5.41
CA GLU A 124 -12.48 -6.95 -5.65
C GLU A 124 -13.49 -6.58 -4.56
N THR A 125 -13.08 -6.60 -3.29
CA THR A 125 -13.99 -6.37 -2.15
C THR A 125 -13.84 -4.98 -1.54
N HIS A 126 -12.81 -4.23 -1.93
CA HIS A 126 -12.39 -2.95 -1.37
C HIS A 126 -12.02 -2.99 0.13
N GLU A 127 -11.95 -4.18 0.74
CA GLU A 127 -11.52 -4.36 2.13
C GLU A 127 -10.05 -3.96 2.28
N VAL A 128 -9.72 -3.25 3.36
CA VAL A 128 -8.34 -2.83 3.66
C VAL A 128 -7.50 -4.03 4.04
N ILE A 129 -6.45 -4.29 3.28
CA ILE A 129 -5.52 -5.41 3.48
C ILE A 129 -4.29 -4.95 4.25
N GLU A 130 -3.80 -3.75 4.00
CA GLU A 130 -2.62 -3.21 4.66
C GLU A 130 -2.75 -1.70 4.90
N ILE A 131 -2.24 -1.24 6.05
CA ILE A 131 -1.97 0.18 6.30
C ILE A 131 -0.54 0.29 6.81
N VAL A 132 0.23 1.23 6.28
CA VAL A 132 1.59 1.55 6.73
C VAL A 132 1.73 3.04 6.96
N ALA A 133 2.06 3.44 8.18
CA ALA A 133 2.39 4.83 8.51
C ALA A 133 3.72 5.25 7.85
N LYS A 134 3.75 6.45 7.24
CA LYS A 134 4.93 6.98 6.52
C LYS A 134 5.99 7.55 7.46
N SER A 135 5.60 8.03 8.64
CA SER A 135 6.51 8.64 9.62
C SER A 135 6.08 8.23 11.04
N PRO A 136 6.27 6.95 11.41
CA PRO A 136 5.85 6.43 12.70
C PRO A 136 6.73 6.97 13.83
N VAL A 137 6.11 7.43 14.92
CA VAL A 137 6.82 7.73 16.17
C VAL A 137 6.86 6.46 17.02
N THR A 138 8.06 6.02 17.40
CA THR A 138 8.27 4.77 18.16
C THR A 138 8.86 4.97 19.55
N ASP A 139 9.25 6.18 19.96
CA ASP A 139 10.00 6.38 21.21
C ASP A 139 9.13 6.50 22.47
N THR A 140 7.95 5.87 22.44
CA THR A 140 6.94 5.93 23.50
C THR A 140 6.66 4.54 24.03
N THR A 141 6.72 4.38 25.36
CA THR A 141 6.35 3.14 26.04
C THR A 141 4.86 3.15 26.37
N GLY A 142 4.17 2.03 26.16
CA GLY A 142 2.75 1.90 26.48
C GLY A 142 2.44 0.70 27.36
N GLU A 143 1.32 0.76 28.06
CA GLU A 143 0.82 -0.36 28.86
C GLU A 143 0.10 -1.37 27.96
N ARG A 144 0.53 -2.63 27.97
CA ARG A 144 -0.02 -3.69 27.11
C ARG A 144 -1.55 -3.78 27.14
N ALA A 145 -2.18 -3.73 28.31
CA ALA A 145 -3.64 -3.87 28.43
C ALA A 145 -4.40 -2.71 27.76
N ALA A 146 -3.91 -1.49 27.93
CA ALA A 146 -4.46 -0.31 27.26
C ALA A 146 -4.26 -0.38 25.74
N LEU A 147 -3.08 -0.83 25.31
CA LEU A 147 -2.76 -1.00 23.90
C LEU A 147 -3.58 -2.12 23.23
N GLU A 148 -3.84 -3.23 23.94
CA GLU A 148 -4.69 -4.30 23.43
C GLU A 148 -6.11 -3.80 23.18
N LYS A 149 -6.69 -3.08 24.15
CA LYS A 149 -7.99 -2.44 23.98
C LYS A 149 -8.00 -1.52 22.75
N ARG A 150 -6.95 -0.70 22.61
CA ARG A 150 -6.82 0.20 21.47
C ARG A 150 -6.66 -0.53 20.14
N ALA A 151 -5.95 -1.65 20.13
CA ALA A 151 -5.80 -2.49 18.94
C ALA A 151 -7.14 -3.11 18.50
N ARG A 152 -7.99 -3.53 19.45
CA ARG A 152 -9.35 -4.01 19.16
C ARG A 152 -10.22 -2.90 18.55
N GLU A 153 -10.13 -1.69 19.09
CA GLU A 153 -10.83 -0.52 18.53
C GLU A 153 -10.43 -0.25 17.07
N TRP A 154 -9.13 -0.32 16.76
CA TRP A 154 -8.63 -0.19 15.39
C TRP A 154 -9.12 -1.32 14.48
N ALA A 155 -9.06 -2.57 14.93
CA ALA A 155 -9.54 -3.71 14.16
C ALA A 155 -11.03 -3.59 13.84
N ALA A 156 -11.86 -3.22 14.82
CA ALA A 156 -13.29 -3.00 14.63
C ALA A 156 -13.61 -1.82 13.69
N LEU A 157 -12.81 -0.75 13.76
CA LEU A 157 -12.98 0.41 12.89
C LEU A 157 -12.62 0.09 11.43
N ILE A 158 -11.51 -0.60 11.20
CA ILE A 158 -10.98 -0.87 9.85
C ILE A 158 -11.66 -2.08 9.21
N SER A 159 -12.07 -3.06 10.01
CA SER A 159 -12.62 -4.34 9.55
C SER A 159 -13.89 -4.72 10.33
N PRO A 160 -14.97 -3.90 10.27
CA PRO A 160 -16.18 -4.12 11.04
C PRO A 160 -16.93 -5.42 10.71
N GLY A 161 -16.66 -6.02 9.54
CA GLY A 161 -17.24 -7.29 9.10
C GLY A 161 -16.59 -8.54 9.72
N TRP A 162 -15.50 -8.39 10.47
CA TRP A 162 -14.74 -9.51 11.02
C TRP A 162 -14.84 -9.55 12.54
N ASN A 163 -15.28 -10.69 13.09
CA ASN A 163 -15.34 -10.90 14.53
C ASN A 163 -13.99 -11.45 15.04
N ILE A 164 -13.11 -10.55 15.50
CA ILE A 164 -11.79 -10.94 16.03
C ILE A 164 -11.85 -11.74 17.34
N GLU A 165 -12.97 -11.70 18.07
CA GLU A 165 -13.10 -12.39 19.37
C GLU A 165 -13.17 -13.91 19.23
N THR A 166 -13.44 -14.42 18.02
CA THR A 166 -13.44 -15.86 17.74
C THR A 166 -12.06 -16.37 17.31
N LEU A 167 -11.06 -15.50 17.21
CA LEU A 167 -9.73 -15.81 16.67
C LEU A 167 -8.69 -15.94 17.77
N ALA A 168 -7.61 -16.67 17.49
CA ALA A 168 -6.52 -16.85 18.45
C ALA A 168 -5.65 -15.57 18.53
N LEU A 169 -5.64 -14.93 19.69
CA LEU A 169 -4.81 -13.74 19.94
C LEU A 169 -3.37 -14.12 20.30
N THR A 170 -2.42 -13.45 19.65
CA THR A 170 -0.99 -13.45 19.97
C THR A 170 -0.50 -12.01 20.12
N TYR A 171 0.47 -11.82 21.01
CA TYR A 171 1.10 -10.53 21.28
C TYR A 171 2.61 -10.64 21.05
N ASN A 172 3.17 -9.62 20.41
CA ASN A 172 4.62 -9.48 20.23
C ASN A 172 5.02 -8.00 20.38
N GLU A 173 6.26 -7.76 20.80
CA GLU A 173 6.81 -6.43 21.00
C GLU A 173 8.20 -6.35 20.39
N LYS A 174 8.45 -5.28 19.63
CA LYS A 174 9.76 -5.01 19.02
C LYS A 174 10.05 -3.53 19.02
N VAL A 175 11.06 -3.10 19.78
CA VAL A 175 11.55 -1.71 19.81
C VAL A 175 10.40 -0.71 19.95
N ASN A 176 9.64 -0.81 21.05
CA ASN A 176 8.47 0.04 21.35
C ASN A 176 7.34 0.02 20.29
N VAL A 177 7.32 -1.01 19.44
CA VAL A 177 6.19 -1.35 18.58
C VAL A 177 5.49 -2.58 19.12
N TYR A 178 4.18 -2.45 19.32
CA TYR A 178 3.33 -3.42 19.98
C TYR A 178 2.39 -4.06 18.96
N PHE A 179 2.54 -5.36 18.72
CA PHE A 179 1.78 -6.11 17.73
C PHE A 179 0.74 -7.01 18.41
N PHE A 180 -0.51 -6.85 18.01
CA PHE A 180 -1.63 -7.70 18.39
C PHE A 180 -2.13 -8.41 17.15
N ARG A 181 -2.07 -9.74 17.13
CA ARG A 181 -2.49 -10.55 15.98
C ARG A 181 -3.57 -11.55 16.38
N TRP A 182 -4.68 -11.50 15.68
CA TRP A 182 -5.80 -12.44 15.75
C TRP A 182 -5.77 -13.36 14.54
N THR A 183 -5.52 -14.66 14.76
CA THR A 183 -5.33 -15.64 13.69
C THR A 183 -6.51 -16.62 13.61
N ASP A 184 -7.01 -16.87 12.40
CA ASP A 184 -7.93 -17.96 12.11
C ASP A 184 -7.16 -19.26 11.86
N THR A 185 -7.15 -20.15 12.84
CA THR A 185 -6.44 -21.44 12.75
C THR A 185 -7.29 -22.54 12.10
N SER A 186 -8.50 -22.25 11.64
CA SER A 186 -9.41 -23.27 11.09
C SER A 186 -8.94 -23.82 9.75
N LYS A 187 -8.35 -22.98 8.90
CA LYS A 187 -7.80 -23.33 7.59
C LYS A 187 -6.57 -22.50 7.26
N PRO A 188 -5.59 -23.05 6.52
CA PRO A 188 -4.48 -22.27 5.99
C PRO A 188 -4.96 -21.38 4.84
N LEU A 189 -4.33 -20.21 4.71
CA LEU A 189 -4.49 -19.24 3.62
C LEU A 189 -3.78 -19.69 2.34
N LEU A 190 -2.65 -20.38 2.50
CA LEU A 190 -1.80 -20.86 1.41
C LEU A 190 -1.71 -22.39 1.46
N ASP A 191 -1.34 -22.98 0.32
CA ASP A 191 -1.10 -24.43 0.20
C ASP A 191 0.14 -24.91 0.98
N ASP A 192 0.85 -24.01 1.67
CA ASP A 192 1.98 -24.32 2.55
C ASP A 192 1.56 -24.99 3.87
N GLY A 193 0.26 -24.97 4.19
CA GLY A 193 -0.30 -25.54 5.41
C GLY A 193 0.11 -24.85 6.71
N GLN A 194 0.80 -23.71 6.65
CA GLN A 194 1.36 -23.00 7.81
C GLN A 194 0.91 -21.53 7.87
N THR A 195 0.71 -20.89 6.72
CA THR A 195 0.25 -19.51 6.68
C THR A 195 -1.24 -19.49 6.92
N HIS A 196 -1.66 -19.03 8.10
CA HIS A 196 -3.07 -18.87 8.46
C HIS A 196 -3.56 -17.44 8.21
N PRO A 197 -4.85 -17.24 7.88
CA PRO A 197 -5.46 -15.92 7.79
C PRO A 197 -5.42 -15.20 9.15
N PHE A 198 -5.21 -13.87 9.15
CA PHE A 198 -5.11 -13.09 10.39
C PHE A 198 -5.48 -11.61 10.20
N ILE A 199 -5.82 -10.96 11.31
CA ILE A 199 -5.74 -9.50 11.47
C ILE A 199 -4.57 -9.19 12.41
N GLN A 200 -3.70 -8.26 12.03
CA GLN A 200 -2.62 -7.76 12.88
C GLN A 200 -2.67 -6.24 12.98
N VAL A 201 -2.60 -5.71 14.20
CA VAL A 201 -2.52 -4.29 14.50
C VAL A 201 -1.19 -4.03 15.19
N GLY A 202 -0.38 -3.12 14.63
CA GLY A 202 0.87 -2.63 15.21
C GLY A 202 0.72 -1.20 15.68
N LEU A 203 0.96 -0.95 16.97
CA LEU A 203 0.82 0.35 17.62
C LEU A 203 2.16 0.84 18.19
N ASN A 204 2.31 2.15 18.36
CA ASN A 204 3.31 2.68 19.30
C ASN A 204 2.76 2.68 20.74
N GLY A 205 3.59 3.08 21.71
CA GLY A 205 3.20 3.16 23.11
C GLY A 205 2.05 4.13 23.44
N ASN A 206 1.75 5.09 22.56
CA ASN A 206 0.59 5.97 22.71
C ASN A 206 -0.71 5.38 22.13
N GLY A 207 -0.64 4.20 21.50
CA GLY A 207 -1.79 3.57 20.84
C GLY A 207 -2.12 4.12 19.45
N GLU A 208 -1.17 4.82 18.82
CA GLU A 208 -1.27 5.29 17.45
C GLU A 208 -0.95 4.14 16.48
N LEU A 209 -1.72 4.05 15.39
CA LEU A 209 -1.56 3.00 14.40
C LEU A 209 -0.29 3.20 13.57
N LEU A 210 0.61 2.21 13.60
CA LEU A 210 1.82 2.20 12.76
C LEU A 210 1.64 1.28 11.56
N THR A 211 1.11 0.08 11.81
CA THR A 211 0.88 -0.93 10.77
C THR A 211 -0.43 -1.65 11.01
N TYR A 212 -1.12 -2.00 9.93
CA TYR A 212 -2.29 -2.86 9.95
C TYR A 212 -2.16 -3.91 8.85
N TYR A 213 -2.59 -5.14 9.14
CA TYR A 213 -2.77 -6.18 8.13
C TYR A 213 -4.08 -6.92 8.36
N ASN A 214 -4.81 -7.22 7.30
CA ASN A 214 -5.96 -8.13 7.31
C ASN A 214 -5.90 -9.07 6.11
N THR A 215 -5.62 -10.35 6.36
CA THR A 215 -5.58 -11.38 5.32
C THR A 215 -6.83 -12.26 5.32
N LEU A 216 -7.80 -12.02 6.22
CA LEU A 216 -9.06 -12.78 6.28
C LEU A 216 -9.90 -12.67 4.99
N PRO A 217 -9.97 -11.52 4.28
CA PRO A 217 -10.67 -11.44 2.99
C PRO A 217 -10.05 -12.34 1.93
N LEU A 218 -8.76 -12.65 2.06
CA LEU A 218 -7.98 -13.38 1.06
C LEU A 218 -8.14 -14.89 1.20
N SER A 219 -8.79 -15.38 2.25
CA SER A 219 -9.05 -16.81 2.48
C SER A 219 -10.44 -17.26 2.03
N ARG A 220 -11.18 -16.37 1.34
CA ARG A 220 -12.50 -16.68 0.77
C ARG A 220 -12.38 -17.37 -0.58
#